data_AF-A0A417HF76-F1
#
_entry.id   AF-A0A417HF76-F1
#
_cell.length_a   1.000
_cell.length_b   1.000
_cell.length_c   1.000
_cell.angle_alpha   90.00
_cell.angle_beta   90.00
_cell.angle_gamma   90.00
#
_symmetry.space_group_name_H-M   'P 1'
#
loop_
_entity.id
_entity.type
_entity.pdbx_description
1 polymer ?
#
loop_
_entity_poly.entity_id
_entity_poly.type
_entity_poly.pdbx_seq_one_letter_code
_entity_poly.pdbx_strand_id
1 'polypeptide(L)'
;MAYQKLGSFDDAYIKQSSPSSYQQIQAAKSAWETANAAGDRAGMDAAHQAAESIRAAYGYSGGVDGSQYLPNAYAPIRSQYMDAANAAAEAYRLAARQGAGQLEAQRPQIQADYDALAKQTYINYMKEKQSLPETMAKLGITGQGAAESTAASQSNQYQRNVLEGELARREALQGLNNRINELYQQSELQAAQTQADILMSLAQGYPDFLESQQEWEYKLARQQAAQNQQAWENSQQEWKNQQQIRKQQLAAQKEAADQQQAAFNRQLAAAKILAQYGDFSGYISLGFNEDQIAQMRRAWRMQQLQK
;
A
#
# COMPACT_ATOMS: atom_id res chain seq x y z
N MET A 1 22.85 -19.99 -7.66
CA MET A 1 21.75 -20.55 -6.86
C MET A 1 20.45 -20.10 -7.50
N ALA A 2 19.50 -21.01 -7.73
CA ALA A 2 18.19 -20.64 -8.27
C ALA A 2 17.40 -19.88 -7.20
N TYR A 3 16.83 -18.73 -7.57
CA TYR A 3 15.99 -17.91 -6.70
C TYR A 3 14.73 -18.70 -6.31
N GLN A 4 14.43 -18.74 -5.00
CA GLN A 4 13.28 -19.43 -4.44
C GLN A 4 12.31 -18.37 -3.90
N LYS A 5 11.18 -18.19 -4.61
CA LYS A 5 10.11 -17.24 -4.24
C LYS A 5 9.66 -17.47 -2.79
N LEU A 6 9.63 -16.42 -1.98
CA LEU A 6 9.18 -16.46 -0.58
C LEU A 6 7.65 -16.32 -0.42
N GLY A 7 6.87 -16.37 -1.51
CA GLY A 7 5.40 -16.28 -1.46
C GLY A 7 4.69 -16.54 -2.80
N SER A 8 3.39 -16.79 -2.73
CA SER A 8 2.50 -17.17 -3.85
C SER A 8 1.36 -16.17 -4.11
N PHE A 9 1.56 -14.89 -3.82
CA PHE A 9 0.56 -13.85 -4.08
C PHE A 9 0.71 -13.28 -5.49
N ASP A 10 -0.29 -13.51 -6.34
CA ASP A 10 -0.12 -13.53 -7.80
C ASP A 10 -0.66 -12.27 -8.51
N ASP A 11 -0.59 -11.10 -7.85
CA ASP A 11 -1.11 -9.79 -8.34
C ASP A 11 -2.49 -9.92 -9.05
N ALA A 12 -3.31 -10.90 -8.64
CA ALA A 12 -4.38 -11.46 -9.46
C ALA A 12 -5.54 -10.48 -9.67
N TYR A 13 -5.76 -9.61 -8.69
CA TYR A 13 -6.69 -8.49 -8.81
C TYR A 13 -6.24 -7.51 -9.89
N ILE A 14 -4.97 -7.06 -9.87
CA ILE A 14 -4.42 -6.16 -10.90
C ILE A 14 -4.46 -6.81 -12.27
N LYS A 15 -4.15 -8.11 -12.35
CA LYS A 15 -4.24 -8.89 -13.61
C LYS A 15 -5.64 -8.84 -14.24
N GLN A 16 -6.69 -8.85 -13.42
CA GLN A 16 -8.08 -8.79 -13.89
C GLN A 16 -8.57 -7.35 -14.10
N SER A 17 -8.22 -6.41 -13.21
CA SER A 17 -8.73 -5.03 -13.24
C SER A 17 -7.93 -4.12 -14.20
N SER A 18 -6.64 -4.41 -14.42
CA SER A 18 -5.75 -3.63 -15.30
C SER A 18 -4.58 -4.48 -15.81
N PRO A 19 -4.75 -5.18 -16.94
CA PRO A 19 -3.72 -6.02 -17.55
C PRO A 19 -2.42 -5.25 -17.88
N SER A 20 -2.52 -3.96 -18.19
CA SER A 20 -1.36 -3.10 -18.47
C SER A 20 -0.52 -2.84 -17.22
N SER A 21 -1.16 -2.51 -16.08
CA SER A 21 -0.48 -2.35 -14.79
C SER A 21 0.16 -3.67 -14.34
N TYR A 22 -0.50 -4.79 -14.58
CA TYR A 22 0.07 -6.12 -14.30
C TYR A 22 1.33 -6.38 -15.14
N GLN A 23 1.32 -6.08 -16.44
CA GLN A 23 2.51 -6.23 -17.30
C GLN A 23 3.69 -5.37 -16.83
N GLN A 24 3.43 -4.14 -16.39
CA GLN A 24 4.48 -3.26 -15.85
C GLN A 24 5.09 -3.80 -14.56
N ILE A 25 4.28 -4.41 -13.67
CA ILE A 25 4.80 -5.09 -12.48
C ILE A 25 5.66 -6.31 -12.88
N GLN A 26 5.27 -7.09 -13.89
CA GLN A 26 6.10 -8.20 -14.35
C GLN A 26 7.43 -7.73 -14.95
N ALA A 27 7.43 -6.61 -15.69
CA ALA A 27 8.65 -6.01 -16.21
C ALA A 27 9.58 -5.55 -15.08
N ALA A 28 9.02 -4.93 -14.03
CA ALA A 28 9.77 -4.54 -12.84
C ALA A 28 10.36 -5.75 -12.09
N LYS A 29 9.62 -6.86 -11.96
CA LYS A 29 10.15 -8.12 -11.40
C LYS A 29 11.33 -8.67 -12.20
N SER A 30 11.21 -8.69 -13.53
CA SER A 30 12.29 -9.14 -14.40
C SER A 30 13.54 -8.24 -14.33
N ALA A 31 13.35 -6.93 -14.20
CA ALA A 31 14.44 -5.98 -13.98
C ALA A 31 15.13 -6.21 -12.63
N TRP A 32 14.37 -6.49 -11.57
CA TRP A 32 14.92 -6.81 -10.25
C TRP A 32 15.75 -8.10 -10.29
N GLU A 33 15.25 -9.16 -10.94
CA GLU A 33 15.98 -10.43 -11.11
C GLU A 33 17.31 -10.22 -11.86
N THR A 34 17.30 -9.38 -12.89
CA THR A 34 18.50 -9.03 -13.66
C THR A 34 19.51 -8.27 -12.80
N ALA A 35 19.05 -7.27 -12.04
CA ALA A 35 19.89 -6.48 -11.15
C ALA A 35 20.46 -7.33 -10.00
N ASN A 36 19.65 -8.22 -9.42
CA ASN A 36 20.07 -9.15 -8.37
C ASN A 36 21.13 -10.14 -8.88
N ALA A 37 20.98 -10.66 -10.10
CA ALA A 37 21.99 -11.52 -10.73
C ALA A 37 23.31 -10.77 -10.99
N ALA A 38 23.25 -9.45 -11.24
CA ALA A 38 24.40 -8.58 -11.41
C ALA A 38 25.00 -8.05 -10.10
N GLY A 39 24.33 -8.27 -8.95
CA GLY A 39 24.70 -7.66 -7.67
C GLY A 39 24.49 -6.13 -7.62
N ASP A 40 23.71 -5.58 -8.54
CA ASP A 40 23.41 -4.15 -8.64
C ASP A 40 22.29 -3.77 -7.66
N ARG A 41 22.70 -3.24 -6.52
CA ARG A 41 21.77 -2.85 -5.45
C ARG A 41 20.87 -1.67 -5.85
N ALA A 42 21.40 -0.72 -6.61
CA ALA A 42 20.62 0.43 -7.07
C ALA A 42 19.58 0.02 -8.12
N GLY A 43 19.94 -0.91 -9.01
CA GLY A 43 19.02 -1.51 -9.97
C GLY A 43 17.91 -2.32 -9.31
N MET A 44 18.21 -3.05 -8.23
CA MET A 44 17.20 -3.74 -7.43
C MET A 44 16.22 -2.76 -6.77
N ASP A 45 16.73 -1.71 -6.13
CA ASP A 45 15.90 -0.71 -5.43
C ASP A 45 14.99 0.04 -6.43
N ALA A 46 15.52 0.43 -7.60
CA ALA A 46 14.75 1.09 -8.65
C ALA A 46 13.64 0.19 -9.21
N ALA A 47 13.95 -1.10 -9.45
CA ALA A 47 12.97 -2.06 -9.94
C ALA A 47 11.88 -2.37 -8.89
N HIS A 48 12.25 -2.44 -7.61
CA HIS A 48 11.32 -2.59 -6.51
C HIS A 48 10.38 -1.38 -6.41
N GLN A 49 10.93 -0.17 -6.37
CA GLN A 49 10.16 1.07 -6.32
C GLN A 49 9.18 1.22 -7.50
N ALA A 50 9.59 0.80 -8.70
CA ALA A 50 8.71 0.79 -9.87
C ALA A 50 7.51 -0.15 -9.67
N ALA A 51 7.73 -1.36 -9.16
CA ALA A 51 6.64 -2.30 -8.88
C ALA A 51 5.71 -1.79 -7.76
N GLU A 52 6.29 -1.22 -6.70
CA GLU A 52 5.54 -0.70 -5.56
C GLU A 52 4.70 0.54 -5.90
N SER A 53 5.18 1.41 -6.79
CA SER A 53 4.38 2.55 -7.26
C SER A 53 3.06 2.12 -7.91
N ILE A 54 3.08 0.98 -8.61
CA ILE A 54 1.90 0.42 -9.27
C ILE A 54 1.02 -0.28 -8.24
N ARG A 55 1.57 -1.14 -7.37
CA ARG A 55 0.80 -1.84 -6.32
C ARG A 55 0.15 -0.88 -5.34
N ALA A 56 0.81 0.24 -5.02
CA ALA A 56 0.26 1.31 -4.21
C ALA A 56 -1.03 1.89 -4.78
N ALA A 57 -1.15 1.95 -6.11
CA ALA A 57 -2.39 2.37 -6.77
C ALA A 57 -3.58 1.43 -6.48
N TYR A 58 -3.30 0.17 -6.12
CA TYR A 58 -4.27 -0.88 -5.81
C TYR A 58 -4.33 -1.25 -4.31
N GLY A 59 -3.65 -0.50 -3.45
CA GLY A 59 -3.83 -0.60 -2.00
C GLY A 59 -3.13 -1.79 -1.33
N TYR A 60 -2.02 -2.27 -1.88
CA TYR A 60 -1.13 -3.22 -1.20
C TYR A 60 0.33 -2.95 -1.56
N SER A 61 1.29 -3.52 -0.83
CA SER A 61 2.71 -3.51 -1.20
C SER A 61 3.27 -4.92 -1.33
N GLY A 62 4.32 -5.06 -2.13
CA GLY A 62 5.19 -6.23 -2.20
C GLY A 62 6.31 -6.16 -1.17
N GLY A 63 6.71 -7.29 -0.59
CA GLY A 63 7.94 -7.37 0.22
C GLY A 63 9.20 -7.06 -0.61
N VAL A 64 10.39 -7.09 0.00
CA VAL A 64 11.70 -6.75 -0.62
C VAL A 64 11.97 -7.36 -2.00
N ASP A 65 11.46 -8.57 -2.25
CA ASP A 65 11.62 -9.31 -3.51
C ASP A 65 10.33 -9.32 -4.37
N GLY A 66 9.33 -8.53 -3.97
CA GLY A 66 8.03 -8.40 -4.61
C GLY A 66 7.14 -9.65 -4.53
N SER A 67 7.46 -10.64 -3.69
CA SER A 67 6.75 -11.93 -3.58
C SER A 67 5.71 -11.98 -2.46
N GLN A 68 5.78 -11.05 -1.50
CA GLN A 68 4.85 -10.98 -0.38
C GLN A 68 3.67 -10.06 -0.68
N TYR A 69 2.51 -10.37 -0.11
CA TYR A 69 1.39 -9.43 -0.06
C TYR A 69 1.37 -8.82 1.33
N LEU A 70 1.74 -7.55 1.41
CA LEU A 70 1.67 -6.77 2.64
C LEU A 70 0.44 -5.85 2.53
N PRO A 71 -0.57 -6.04 3.40
CA PRO A 71 -1.74 -5.15 3.44
C PRO A 71 -1.24 -3.72 3.66
N ASN A 72 -1.51 -2.85 2.70
CA ASN A 72 -1.07 -1.48 2.80
C ASN A 72 -2.01 -0.75 3.77
N ALA A 73 -1.55 -0.51 5.00
CA ALA A 73 -2.27 0.28 6.00
C ALA A 73 -2.65 1.69 5.47
N TYR A 74 -2.02 2.13 4.37
CA TYR A 74 -2.27 3.39 3.68
C TYR A 74 -3.38 3.33 2.62
N ALA A 75 -3.83 2.13 2.20
CA ALA A 75 -4.94 1.98 1.25
C ALA A 75 -6.27 2.61 1.73
N PRO A 76 -6.72 2.38 2.98
CA PRO A 76 -7.91 3.07 3.50
C PRO A 76 -7.69 4.59 3.60
N ILE A 77 -6.48 5.05 3.91
CA ILE A 77 -6.15 6.49 3.96
C ILE A 77 -6.25 7.11 2.56
N ARG A 78 -5.68 6.46 1.54
CA ARG A 78 -5.79 6.92 0.14
C ARG A 78 -7.23 6.95 -0.36
N SER A 79 -8.03 5.95 -0.01
CA SER A 79 -9.48 5.95 -0.32
C SER A 79 -10.16 7.14 0.35
N GLN A 80 -9.92 7.36 1.65
CA GLN A 80 -10.48 8.50 2.37
C GLN A 80 -10.08 9.86 1.76
N TYR A 81 -8.82 10.01 1.32
CA TYR A 81 -8.37 11.24 0.67
C TYR A 81 -8.98 11.43 -0.73
N MET A 82 -9.15 10.36 -1.51
CA MET A 82 -9.86 10.39 -2.79
C MET A 82 -11.34 10.75 -2.60
N ASP A 83 -12.00 10.13 -1.63
CA ASP A 83 -13.40 10.40 -1.29
C ASP A 83 -13.57 11.84 -0.81
N ALA A 84 -12.67 12.33 0.05
CA ALA A 84 -12.66 13.72 0.50
C ALA A 84 -12.42 14.71 -0.66
N ALA A 85 -11.50 14.39 -1.57
CA ALA A 85 -11.24 15.23 -2.75
C ALA A 85 -12.43 15.29 -3.70
N ASN A 86 -13.10 14.16 -3.93
CA ASN A 86 -14.31 14.09 -4.75
C ASN A 86 -15.48 14.84 -4.09
N ALA A 87 -15.69 14.66 -2.79
CA ALA A 87 -16.72 15.37 -2.04
C ALA A 87 -16.50 16.89 -2.05
N ALA A 88 -15.26 17.33 -1.89
CA ALA A 88 -14.90 18.75 -1.96
C ALA A 88 -15.14 19.33 -3.38
N ALA A 89 -14.72 18.62 -4.43
CA ALA A 89 -14.97 18.99 -5.82
C ALA A 89 -16.48 19.07 -6.13
N GLU A 90 -17.28 18.14 -5.60
CA GLU A 90 -18.73 18.14 -5.79
C GLU A 90 -19.42 19.31 -5.08
N ALA A 91 -18.93 19.73 -3.92
CA ALA A 91 -19.45 20.90 -3.21
C ALA A 91 -19.32 22.18 -4.05
N TYR A 92 -18.19 22.39 -4.73
CA TYR A 92 -18.02 23.52 -5.67
C TYR A 92 -19.02 23.45 -6.82
N ARG A 93 -19.13 22.28 -7.48
CA ARG A 93 -20.09 22.07 -8.57
C ARG A 93 -21.54 22.28 -8.14
N LEU A 94 -21.88 21.90 -6.92
CA LEU A 94 -23.21 22.14 -6.36
C LEU A 94 -23.47 23.63 -6.13
N ALA A 95 -22.51 24.35 -5.54
CA ALA A 95 -22.61 25.80 -5.36
C ALA A 95 -22.76 26.54 -6.70
N ALA A 96 -22.01 26.12 -7.72
CA ALA A 96 -22.13 26.66 -9.07
C ALA A 96 -23.52 26.42 -9.67
N ARG A 97 -24.07 25.20 -9.54
CA ARG A 97 -25.44 24.91 -9.98
C ARG A 97 -26.48 25.77 -9.27
N GLN A 98 -26.33 26.00 -7.98
CA GLN A 98 -27.24 26.87 -7.21
C GLN A 98 -27.14 28.33 -7.66
N GLY A 99 -25.92 28.87 -7.80
CA GLY A 99 -25.70 30.23 -8.29
C GLY A 99 -26.19 30.42 -9.74
N ALA A 100 -25.95 29.43 -10.60
CA ALA A 100 -26.48 29.42 -11.96
C ALA A 100 -28.02 29.41 -11.96
N GLY A 101 -28.65 28.62 -11.08
CA GLY A 101 -30.10 28.63 -10.92
C GLY A 101 -30.66 29.98 -10.48
N GLN A 102 -29.96 30.70 -9.60
CA GLN A 102 -30.35 32.06 -9.17
C GLN A 102 -30.21 33.09 -10.30
N LEU A 103 -29.16 32.99 -11.11
CA LEU A 103 -28.99 33.82 -12.30
C LEU A 103 -30.07 33.49 -13.34
N GLU A 104 -30.33 32.20 -13.57
CA GLU A 104 -31.33 31.74 -14.52
C GLU A 104 -32.74 32.22 -14.15
N ALA A 105 -33.05 32.31 -12.85
CA ALA A 105 -34.31 32.88 -12.35
C ALA A 105 -34.51 34.37 -12.68
N GLN A 106 -33.46 35.10 -13.11
CA GLN A 106 -33.58 36.48 -13.58
C GLN A 106 -34.06 36.57 -15.04
N ARG A 107 -33.95 35.48 -15.81
CA ARG A 107 -34.32 35.45 -17.23
C ARG A 107 -35.77 35.88 -17.48
N PRO A 108 -36.79 35.40 -16.73
CA PRO A 108 -38.17 35.84 -16.94
C PRO A 108 -38.36 37.32 -16.64
N GLN A 109 -37.68 37.86 -15.63
CA GLN A 109 -37.77 39.28 -15.29
C GLN A 109 -37.16 40.14 -16.40
N ILE A 110 -35.97 39.80 -16.89
CA ILE A 110 -35.35 40.49 -18.03
C ILE A 110 -36.30 40.49 -19.23
N GLN A 111 -36.90 39.34 -19.55
CA GLN A 111 -37.85 39.24 -20.65
C GLN A 111 -39.09 40.13 -20.42
N ALA A 112 -39.66 40.11 -19.21
CA ALA A 112 -40.81 40.93 -18.85
C ALA A 112 -40.51 42.44 -18.92
N ASP A 113 -39.33 42.87 -18.49
CA ASP A 113 -38.90 44.27 -18.53
C ASP A 113 -38.79 44.77 -19.97
N TYR A 114 -38.22 43.98 -20.89
CA TYR A 114 -38.16 44.32 -22.31
C TYR A 114 -39.52 44.22 -23.02
N ASP A 115 -40.39 43.28 -22.62
CA ASP A 115 -41.77 43.21 -23.11
C ASP A 115 -42.58 44.45 -22.67
N ALA A 116 -42.37 44.94 -21.44
CA ALA A 116 -42.97 46.17 -20.95
C ALA A 116 -42.44 47.40 -21.70
N LEU A 117 -41.14 47.45 -21.98
CA LEU A 117 -40.52 48.52 -22.79
C LEU A 117 -41.08 48.55 -24.21
N ALA A 118 -41.25 47.39 -24.86
CA ALA A 118 -41.84 47.30 -26.19
C ALA A 118 -43.30 47.80 -26.20
N LYS A 119 -44.10 47.42 -25.20
CA LYS A 119 -45.48 47.93 -25.03
C LYS A 119 -45.51 49.45 -24.85
N GLN A 120 -44.62 50.00 -24.03
CA GLN A 120 -44.54 51.44 -23.81
C GLN A 120 -44.18 52.20 -25.09
N THR A 121 -43.20 51.67 -25.85
CA THR A 121 -42.79 52.22 -27.15
C THR A 121 -43.96 52.26 -28.13
N TYR A 122 -44.76 51.19 -28.19
CA TYR A 122 -45.96 51.13 -29.02
C TYR A 122 -47.04 52.13 -28.58
N ILE A 123 -47.32 52.23 -27.27
CA ILE A 123 -48.29 53.19 -26.73
C ILE A 123 -47.88 54.63 -27.08
N ASN A 124 -46.60 54.96 -26.95
CA ASN A 124 -46.08 56.29 -27.28
C ASN A 124 -46.24 56.58 -28.78
N TYR A 125 -45.90 55.64 -29.65
CA TYR A 125 -46.10 55.77 -31.09
C TYR A 125 -47.57 56.02 -31.45
N MET A 126 -48.50 55.27 -30.83
CA MET A 126 -49.94 55.45 -31.08
C MET A 126 -50.46 56.81 -30.58
N LYS A 127 -49.99 57.28 -29.42
CA LYS A 127 -50.31 58.62 -28.90
C LYS A 127 -49.80 59.73 -29.82
N GLU A 128 -48.54 59.63 -30.26
CA GLU A 128 -47.95 60.59 -31.21
C GLU A 128 -48.75 60.63 -32.51
N LYS A 129 -49.07 59.46 -33.08
CA LYS A 129 -49.91 59.37 -34.29
C LYS A 129 -51.29 59.99 -34.11
N GLN A 130 -51.96 59.77 -32.96
CA GLN A 130 -53.27 60.37 -32.68
C GLN A 130 -53.20 61.89 -32.52
N SER A 131 -52.15 62.40 -31.88
CA SER A 131 -51.96 63.85 -31.66
C SER A 131 -51.47 64.61 -32.90
N LEU A 132 -51.06 63.87 -33.94
CA LEU A 132 -50.44 64.42 -35.14
C LEU A 132 -51.34 65.44 -35.88
N PRO A 133 -52.63 65.15 -36.16
CA PRO A 133 -53.51 66.09 -36.86
C PRO A 133 -53.76 67.36 -36.06
N GLU A 134 -53.96 67.23 -34.73
CA GLU A 134 -54.16 68.38 -33.83
C GLU A 134 -52.92 69.26 -33.75
N THR A 135 -51.74 68.65 -33.70
CA THR A 135 -50.46 69.36 -33.65
C THR A 135 -50.20 70.09 -34.97
N MET A 136 -50.46 69.45 -36.11
CA MET A 136 -50.33 70.09 -37.42
C MET A 136 -51.34 71.24 -37.62
N ALA A 137 -52.58 71.07 -37.16
CA ALA A 137 -53.60 72.11 -37.20
C ALA A 137 -53.21 73.34 -36.35
N LYS A 138 -52.65 73.12 -35.14
CA LYS A 138 -52.12 74.21 -34.28
C LYS A 138 -50.95 74.96 -34.92
N LEU A 139 -50.13 74.28 -35.71
CA LEU A 139 -48.97 74.87 -36.38
C LEU A 139 -49.31 75.53 -37.73
N GLY A 140 -50.58 75.52 -38.15
CA GLY A 140 -51.01 76.04 -39.46
C GLY A 140 -50.46 75.25 -40.64
N ILE A 141 -49.98 74.01 -40.41
CA ILE A 141 -49.43 73.13 -41.44
C ILE A 141 -50.59 72.36 -42.06
N THR A 142 -51.20 72.94 -43.09
CA THR A 142 -52.30 72.35 -43.85
C THR A 142 -51.82 71.99 -45.25
N GLY A 143 -51.16 70.83 -45.40
CA GLY A 143 -50.71 70.34 -46.72
C GLY A 143 -50.38 68.85 -46.71
N GLN A 144 -50.88 68.10 -47.71
CA GLN A 144 -50.77 66.63 -47.80
C GLN A 144 -49.32 66.11 -47.67
N GLY A 145 -48.32 66.79 -48.27
CA GLY A 145 -46.92 66.31 -48.24
C GLY A 145 -46.15 66.53 -46.92
N ALA A 146 -46.52 67.53 -46.11
CA ALA A 146 -45.87 67.77 -44.80
C ALA A 146 -46.37 66.77 -43.74
N ALA A 147 -47.64 66.38 -43.85
CA ALA A 147 -48.26 65.36 -43.01
C ALA A 147 -47.66 63.96 -43.26
N GLU A 148 -47.49 63.59 -44.53
CA GLU A 148 -46.95 62.30 -44.95
C GLU A 148 -45.49 62.11 -44.54
N SER A 149 -44.66 63.14 -44.71
CA SER A 149 -43.24 63.11 -44.32
C SER A 149 -43.05 63.03 -42.80
N THR A 150 -43.86 63.75 -42.01
CA THR A 150 -43.82 63.68 -40.54
C THR A 150 -44.28 62.30 -40.04
N ALA A 151 -45.37 61.75 -40.61
CA ALA A 151 -45.85 60.42 -40.25
C ALA A 151 -44.84 59.31 -40.63
N ALA A 152 -44.15 59.44 -41.76
CA ALA A 152 -43.09 58.52 -42.18
C ALA A 152 -41.88 58.59 -41.24
N SER A 153 -41.48 59.79 -40.82
CA SER A 153 -40.40 59.99 -39.84
C SER A 153 -40.71 59.30 -38.51
N GLN A 154 -41.94 59.49 -37.99
CA GLN A 154 -42.39 58.84 -36.75
C GLN A 154 -42.43 57.31 -36.85
N SER A 155 -42.88 56.76 -37.98
CA SER A 155 -42.82 55.31 -38.22
C SER A 155 -41.37 54.79 -38.25
N ASN A 156 -40.46 55.49 -38.92
CA ASN A 156 -39.04 55.12 -38.96
C ASN A 156 -38.38 55.20 -37.58
N GLN A 157 -38.80 56.13 -36.72
CA GLN A 157 -38.31 56.25 -35.36
C GLN A 157 -38.83 55.12 -34.47
N TYR A 158 -40.12 54.78 -34.56
CA TYR A 158 -40.69 53.61 -33.87
C TYR A 158 -39.98 52.31 -34.25
N GLN A 159 -39.78 52.06 -35.55
CA GLN A 159 -39.09 50.85 -36.03
C GLN A 159 -37.66 50.76 -35.48
N ARG A 160 -36.92 51.87 -35.42
CA ARG A 160 -35.59 51.91 -34.81
C ARG A 160 -35.63 51.58 -33.32
N ASN A 161 -36.53 52.20 -32.57
CA ASN A 161 -36.66 51.97 -31.12
C ASN A 161 -37.01 50.50 -30.79
N VAL A 162 -37.87 49.87 -31.60
CA VAL A 162 -38.19 48.44 -31.45
C VAL A 162 -36.96 47.57 -31.71
N LEU A 163 -36.22 47.86 -32.78
CA LEU A 163 -35.04 47.09 -33.16
C LEU A 163 -33.92 47.23 -32.12
N GLU A 164 -33.68 48.43 -31.60
CA GLU A 164 -32.76 48.71 -30.50
C GLU A 164 -33.17 48.00 -29.21
N GLY A 165 -34.47 47.98 -28.89
CA GLY A 165 -34.99 47.25 -27.73
C GLY A 165 -34.76 45.73 -27.81
N GLU A 166 -34.99 45.13 -28.99
CA GLU A 166 -34.75 43.70 -29.23
C GLU A 166 -33.25 43.35 -29.20
N LEU A 167 -32.39 44.23 -29.72
CA LEU A 167 -30.93 44.10 -29.59
C LEU A 167 -30.50 44.14 -28.12
N ALA A 168 -30.96 45.14 -27.37
CA ALA A 168 -30.65 45.26 -25.94
C ALA A 168 -31.15 44.05 -25.14
N ARG A 169 -32.32 43.50 -25.47
CA ARG A 169 -32.83 42.25 -24.88
C ARG A 169 -31.88 41.09 -25.12
N ARG A 170 -31.42 40.91 -26.36
CA ARG A 170 -30.47 39.84 -26.72
C ARG A 170 -29.14 40.01 -25.98
N GLU A 171 -28.61 41.22 -25.91
CA GLU A 171 -27.38 41.53 -25.18
C GLU A 171 -27.52 41.23 -23.68
N ALA A 172 -28.64 41.61 -23.06
CA ALA A 172 -28.91 41.32 -21.65
C ALA A 172 -28.97 39.79 -21.39
N LEU A 173 -29.67 39.04 -22.25
CA LEU A 173 -29.76 37.58 -22.14
C LEU A 173 -28.41 36.90 -22.42
N GLN A 174 -27.62 37.40 -23.37
CA GLN A 174 -26.26 36.92 -23.61
C GLN A 174 -25.34 37.21 -22.43
N GLY A 175 -25.41 38.40 -21.85
CA GLY A 175 -24.66 38.75 -20.63
C GLY A 175 -25.00 37.83 -19.46
N LEU A 176 -26.28 37.47 -19.30
CA LEU A 176 -26.71 36.47 -18.31
C LEU A 176 -26.09 35.09 -18.57
N ASN A 177 -26.15 34.60 -19.82
CA ASN A 177 -25.55 33.32 -20.20
C ASN A 177 -24.03 33.30 -19.99
N ASN A 178 -23.34 34.41 -20.30
CA ASN A 178 -21.90 34.53 -20.09
C ASN A 178 -21.55 34.42 -18.60
N ARG A 179 -22.29 35.12 -17.72
CA ARG A 179 -22.09 35.02 -16.27
C ARG A 179 -22.32 33.61 -15.73
N ILE A 180 -23.34 32.92 -16.22
CA ILE A 180 -23.61 31.51 -15.87
C ILE A 180 -22.44 30.62 -16.31
N ASN A 181 -21.95 30.79 -17.54
CA ASN A 181 -20.82 30.01 -18.05
C ASN A 181 -19.50 30.32 -17.32
N GLU A 182 -19.25 31.57 -16.98
CA GLU A 182 -18.09 31.98 -16.16
C GLU A 182 -18.14 31.33 -14.78
N LEU A 183 -19.31 31.29 -14.13
CA LEU A 183 -19.50 30.63 -12.84
C LEU A 183 -19.16 29.14 -12.90
N TYR A 184 -19.62 28.43 -13.91
CA TYR A 184 -19.29 27.01 -14.09
C TYR A 184 -17.79 26.79 -14.33
N GLN A 185 -17.15 27.61 -15.17
CA GLN A 185 -15.71 27.50 -15.43
C GLN A 185 -14.87 27.77 -14.17
N GLN A 186 -15.21 28.81 -13.41
CA GLN A 186 -14.53 29.13 -12.15
C GLN A 186 -14.68 28.00 -11.14
N SER A 187 -15.88 27.41 -11.05
CA SER A 187 -16.13 26.28 -10.15
C SER A 187 -15.35 25.02 -10.55
N GLU A 188 -15.26 24.69 -11.84
CA GLU A 188 -14.48 23.53 -12.28
C GLU A 188 -12.99 23.73 -12.01
N LEU A 189 -12.48 24.96 -12.19
CA LEU A 189 -11.09 25.30 -11.83
C LEU A 189 -10.84 25.11 -10.33
N GLN A 190 -11.74 25.61 -9.47
CA GLN A 190 -11.63 25.45 -8.01
C GLN A 190 -11.73 23.99 -7.56
N ALA A 191 -12.63 23.22 -8.19
CA ALA A 191 -12.78 21.79 -7.94
C ALA A 191 -11.50 21.03 -8.31
N ALA A 192 -10.92 21.32 -9.48
CA ALA A 192 -9.68 20.69 -9.95
C ALA A 192 -8.48 21.06 -9.06
N GLN A 193 -8.35 22.33 -8.67
CA GLN A 193 -7.30 22.79 -7.76
C GLN A 193 -7.38 22.10 -6.39
N THR A 194 -8.57 22.07 -5.80
CA THR A 194 -8.79 21.43 -4.50
C THR A 194 -8.49 19.93 -4.55
N GLN A 195 -8.90 19.25 -5.62
CA GLN A 195 -8.58 17.84 -5.83
C GLN A 195 -7.07 17.63 -5.96
N ALA A 196 -6.37 18.49 -6.71
CA ALA A 196 -4.91 18.42 -6.86
C ALA A 196 -4.18 18.64 -5.52
N ASP A 197 -4.60 19.62 -4.72
CA ASP A 197 -3.97 19.93 -3.43
C ASP A 197 -4.09 18.77 -2.43
N ILE A 198 -5.27 18.15 -2.34
CA ILE A 198 -5.51 16.99 -1.47
C ILE A 198 -4.68 15.80 -1.93
N LEU A 199 -4.58 15.56 -3.24
CA LEU A 199 -3.76 14.49 -3.81
C LEU A 199 -2.26 14.75 -3.61
N MET A 200 -1.82 16.01 -3.69
CA MET A 200 -0.44 16.38 -3.45
C MET A 200 -0.03 16.22 -1.98
N SER A 201 -0.93 16.53 -1.04
CA SER A 201 -0.73 16.26 0.38
C SER A 201 -0.57 14.76 0.66
N LEU A 202 -1.38 13.91 0.00
CA LEU A 202 -1.24 12.46 0.09
C LEU A 202 0.12 11.97 -0.46
N ALA A 203 0.56 12.53 -1.59
CA ALA A 203 1.83 12.19 -2.22
C ALA A 203 3.04 12.61 -1.38
N GLN A 204 2.96 13.72 -0.64
CA GLN A 204 4.03 14.18 0.24
C GLN A 204 4.22 13.32 1.50
N GLY A 205 3.15 12.72 2.04
CA GLY A 205 3.26 11.81 3.19
C GLY A 205 3.67 10.37 2.82
N TYR A 206 3.69 10.04 1.54
CA TYR A 206 3.99 8.69 1.05
C TYR A 206 5.47 8.27 1.22
N PRO A 207 6.47 9.14 0.95
CA PRO A 207 7.88 8.84 1.23
C PRO A 207 8.16 8.49 2.69
N ASP A 208 7.61 9.27 3.64
CA ASP A 208 7.80 9.04 5.09
C ASP A 208 7.24 7.69 5.53
N PHE A 209 6.09 7.28 4.95
CA PHE A 209 5.51 5.97 5.20
C PHE A 209 6.38 4.84 4.66
N LEU A 210 6.88 4.96 3.41
CA LEU A 210 7.78 3.98 2.81
C LEU A 210 9.09 3.85 3.60
N GLU A 211 9.67 4.97 4.02
CA GLU A 211 10.88 4.98 4.85
C GLU A 211 10.63 4.25 6.18
N SER A 212 9.49 4.52 6.84
CA SER A 212 9.11 3.82 8.07
C SER A 212 8.93 2.30 7.87
N GLN A 213 8.43 1.87 6.72
CA GLN A 213 8.28 0.45 6.38
C GLN A 213 9.64 -0.20 6.16
N GLN A 214 10.53 0.43 5.38
CA GLN A 214 11.90 -0.06 5.15
C GLN A 214 12.71 -0.15 6.45
N GLU A 215 12.58 0.84 7.34
CA GLU A 215 13.20 0.77 8.67
C GLU A 215 12.70 -0.42 9.49
N TRP A 216 11.39 -0.71 9.42
CA TRP A 216 10.78 -1.81 10.16
C TRP A 216 11.26 -3.17 9.64
N GLU A 217 11.32 -3.34 8.31
CA GLU A 217 11.85 -4.55 7.67
C GLU A 217 13.34 -4.74 7.98
N TYR A 218 14.12 -3.66 7.93
CA TYR A 218 15.54 -3.70 8.27
C TYR A 218 15.78 -4.06 9.75
N LYS A 219 14.92 -3.57 10.67
CA LYS A 219 14.92 -3.96 12.09
C LYS A 219 14.59 -5.45 12.25
N LEU A 220 13.59 -5.96 11.55
CA LEU A 220 13.19 -7.37 11.62
C LEU A 220 14.31 -8.29 11.10
N ALA A 221 14.93 -7.93 9.98
CA ALA A 221 16.05 -8.69 9.40
C ALA A 221 17.24 -8.77 10.37
N ARG A 222 17.59 -7.66 11.03
CA ARG A 222 18.64 -7.65 12.08
C ARG A 222 18.26 -8.53 13.26
N GLN A 223 17.00 -8.51 13.67
CA GLN A 223 16.53 -9.33 14.79
C GLN A 223 16.65 -10.83 14.47
N GLN A 224 16.25 -11.26 13.28
CA GLN A 224 16.42 -12.64 12.84
C GLN A 224 17.90 -13.03 12.70
N ALA A 225 18.74 -12.15 12.15
CA ALA A 225 20.18 -12.40 12.07
C ALA A 225 20.81 -12.58 13.46
N ALA A 226 20.42 -11.74 14.44
CA ALA A 226 20.86 -11.86 15.82
C ALA A 226 20.39 -13.17 16.48
N GLN A 227 19.14 -13.58 16.25
CA GLN A 227 18.63 -14.87 16.75
C GLN A 227 19.38 -16.06 16.13
N ASN A 228 19.64 -16.03 14.84
CA ASN A 228 20.42 -17.07 14.15
C ASN A 228 21.86 -17.13 14.66
N GLN A 229 22.47 -15.98 14.93
CA GLN A 229 23.81 -15.91 15.52
C GLN A 229 23.83 -16.51 16.93
N GLN A 230 22.88 -16.15 17.78
CA GLN A 230 22.75 -16.72 19.13
C GLN A 230 22.49 -18.23 19.09
N ALA A 231 21.63 -18.70 18.18
CA ALA A 231 21.36 -20.12 18.00
C ALA A 231 22.63 -20.89 17.57
N TRP A 232 23.43 -20.30 16.69
CA TRP A 232 24.71 -20.89 16.27
C TRP A 232 25.72 -20.93 17.43
N GLU A 233 25.85 -19.85 18.20
CA GLU A 233 26.74 -19.78 19.37
C GLU A 233 26.34 -20.81 20.44
N ASN A 234 25.04 -20.92 20.74
CA ASN A 234 24.51 -21.92 21.67
C ASN A 234 24.81 -23.34 21.20
N SER A 235 24.60 -23.63 19.91
CA SER A 235 24.90 -24.94 19.31
C SER A 235 26.40 -25.30 19.42
N GLN A 236 27.29 -24.34 19.18
CA GLN A 236 28.73 -24.53 19.37
C GLN A 236 29.09 -24.84 20.82
N GLN A 237 28.47 -24.16 21.77
CA GLN A 237 28.73 -24.36 23.19
C GLN A 237 28.19 -25.71 23.69
N GLU A 238 26.99 -26.10 23.27
CA GLU A 238 26.42 -27.41 23.54
C GLU A 238 27.29 -28.53 22.98
N TRP A 239 27.79 -28.39 21.75
CA TRP A 239 28.71 -29.36 21.16
C TRP A 239 29.98 -29.52 22.00
N LYS A 240 30.59 -28.41 22.45
CA LYS A 240 31.78 -28.44 23.33
C LYS A 240 31.47 -29.13 24.67
N ASN A 241 30.32 -28.81 25.28
CA ASN A 241 29.89 -29.42 26.53
C ASN A 241 29.68 -30.94 26.38
N GLN A 242 29.03 -31.37 25.28
CA GLN A 242 28.84 -32.79 24.99
C GLN A 242 30.16 -33.53 24.79
N GLN A 243 31.14 -32.93 24.11
CA GLN A 243 32.47 -33.52 23.96
C GLN A 243 33.16 -33.70 25.31
N GLN A 244 33.03 -32.72 26.20
CA GLN A 244 33.61 -32.79 27.54
C GLN A 244 32.95 -33.89 28.39
N ILE A 245 31.62 -33.97 28.37
CA ILE A 245 30.87 -35.04 29.05
C ILE A 245 31.28 -36.40 28.52
N ARG A 246 31.39 -36.57 27.19
CA ARG A 246 31.83 -37.82 26.57
C ARG A 246 33.24 -38.21 27.03
N LYS A 247 34.17 -37.26 27.10
CA LYS A 247 35.52 -37.50 27.62
C LYS A 247 35.51 -37.94 29.08
N GLN A 248 34.71 -37.30 29.94
CA GLN A 248 34.58 -37.66 31.34
C GLN A 248 33.97 -39.06 31.52
N GLN A 249 32.93 -39.39 30.76
CA GLN A 249 32.33 -40.73 30.76
C GLN A 249 33.33 -41.80 30.33
N LEU A 250 34.12 -41.54 29.29
CA LEU A 250 35.14 -42.48 28.84
C LEU A 250 36.25 -42.66 29.89
N ALA A 251 36.67 -41.58 30.55
CA ALA A 251 37.64 -41.64 31.64
C ALA A 251 37.09 -42.45 32.83
N ALA A 252 35.84 -42.21 33.24
CA ALA A 252 35.20 -42.96 34.32
C ALA A 252 35.02 -44.45 33.98
N GLN A 253 34.66 -44.78 32.73
CA GLN A 253 34.61 -46.18 32.28
C GLN A 253 35.98 -46.86 32.33
N LYS A 254 37.03 -46.16 31.89
CA LYS A 254 38.39 -46.67 31.96
C LYS A 254 38.84 -46.90 33.39
N GLU A 255 38.57 -45.96 34.28
CA GLU A 255 38.90 -46.08 35.71
C GLU A 255 38.12 -47.24 36.37
N ALA A 256 36.83 -47.40 36.05
CA ALA A 256 36.04 -48.54 36.53
C ALA A 256 36.60 -49.88 36.03
N ALA A 257 37.01 -49.96 34.76
CA ALA A 257 37.65 -51.16 34.19
C ALA A 257 39.00 -51.46 34.87
N ASP A 258 39.83 -50.45 35.08
CA ASP A 258 41.11 -50.59 35.78
C ASP A 258 40.92 -51.06 37.24
N GLN A 259 39.90 -50.54 37.94
CA GLN A 259 39.54 -50.96 39.28
C GLN A 259 39.04 -52.41 39.33
N GLN A 260 38.19 -52.82 38.37
CA GLN A 260 37.74 -54.20 38.25
C GLN A 260 38.91 -55.15 38.00
N GLN A 261 39.82 -54.78 37.09
CA GLN A 261 41.02 -55.57 36.81
C GLN A 261 41.93 -55.67 38.05
N ALA A 262 42.14 -54.57 38.77
CA ALA A 262 42.92 -54.56 40.01
C ALA A 262 42.28 -55.42 41.11
N ALA A 263 40.95 -55.37 41.26
CA ALA A 263 40.21 -56.19 42.20
C ALA A 263 40.33 -57.68 41.85
N PHE A 264 40.16 -58.04 40.58
CA PHE A 264 40.37 -59.41 40.08
C PHE A 264 41.80 -59.89 40.35
N ASN A 265 42.82 -59.07 40.06
CA ASN A 265 44.21 -59.41 40.30
C ASN A 265 44.51 -59.64 41.79
N ARG A 266 43.91 -58.84 42.69
CA ARG A 266 44.01 -59.05 44.15
C ARG A 266 43.36 -60.35 44.60
N GLN A 267 42.15 -60.65 44.11
CA GLN A 267 41.46 -61.90 44.42
C GLN A 267 42.25 -63.12 43.92
N LEU A 268 42.81 -63.04 42.70
CA LEU A 268 43.68 -64.07 42.15
C LEU A 268 44.94 -64.28 43.00
N ALA A 269 45.58 -63.20 43.45
CA ALA A 269 46.74 -63.30 44.32
C ALA A 269 46.39 -63.97 45.67
N ALA A 270 45.28 -63.58 46.30
CA ALA A 270 44.81 -64.19 47.54
C ALA A 270 44.47 -65.69 47.36
N ALA A 271 43.74 -66.03 46.29
CA ALA A 271 43.40 -67.42 45.96
C ALA A 271 44.66 -68.29 45.75
N LYS A 272 45.69 -67.75 45.07
CA LYS A 272 46.98 -68.43 44.89
C LYS A 272 47.70 -68.68 46.21
N ILE A 273 47.65 -67.73 47.16
CA ILE A 273 48.26 -67.91 48.49
C ILE A 273 47.54 -69.02 49.24
N LEU A 274 46.21 -68.99 49.32
CA LEU A 274 45.43 -70.02 50.02
C LEU A 274 45.65 -71.41 49.43
N ALA A 275 45.75 -71.51 48.10
CA ALA A 275 46.02 -72.78 47.43
C ALA A 275 47.39 -73.40 47.77
N GLN A 276 48.39 -72.60 48.16
CA GLN A 276 49.67 -73.14 48.65
C GLN A 276 49.48 -73.99 49.91
N TYR A 277 48.50 -73.65 50.74
CA TYR A 277 48.13 -74.36 51.96
C TYR A 277 47.02 -75.40 51.74
N GLY A 278 46.66 -75.70 50.49
CA GLY A 278 45.66 -76.70 50.14
C GLY A 278 44.22 -76.21 50.20
N ASP A 279 43.96 -74.92 50.46
CA ASP A 279 42.63 -74.34 50.37
C ASP A 279 42.41 -73.63 49.02
N PHE A 280 41.57 -74.24 48.18
CA PHE A 280 41.22 -73.74 46.86
C PHE A 280 39.88 -72.98 46.82
N SER A 281 39.24 -72.73 47.96
CA SER A 281 37.92 -72.07 48.04
C SER A 281 37.90 -70.68 47.39
N GLY A 282 39.02 -69.93 47.45
CA GLY A 282 39.15 -68.60 46.85
C GLY A 282 39.07 -68.56 45.32
N TYR A 283 39.13 -69.70 44.63
CA TYR A 283 38.94 -69.75 43.17
C TYR A 283 37.45 -69.73 42.78
N ILE A 284 36.52 -70.01 43.70
CA ILE A 284 35.08 -69.91 43.44
C ILE A 284 34.70 -68.46 43.07
N SER A 285 35.24 -67.46 43.79
CA SER A 285 35.01 -66.04 43.48
C SER A 285 35.64 -65.58 42.16
N LEU A 286 36.51 -66.40 41.55
CA LEU A 286 37.13 -66.15 40.25
C LEU A 286 36.38 -66.88 39.11
N GLY A 287 35.28 -67.58 39.42
CA GLY A 287 34.44 -68.27 38.45
C GLY A 287 34.71 -69.77 38.27
N PHE A 288 35.54 -70.38 39.13
CA PHE A 288 35.75 -71.83 39.10
C PHE A 288 34.60 -72.56 39.78
N ASN A 289 34.14 -73.66 39.18
CA ASN A 289 33.05 -74.47 39.74
C ASN A 289 33.55 -75.49 40.78
N GLU A 290 32.64 -76.04 41.57
CA GLU A 290 32.99 -76.93 42.68
C GLU A 290 33.77 -78.19 42.25
N ASP A 291 33.46 -78.73 41.06
CA ASP A 291 34.18 -79.87 40.49
C ASP A 291 35.65 -79.55 40.19
N GLN A 292 35.91 -78.39 39.59
CA GLN A 292 37.27 -77.90 39.33
C GLN A 292 38.04 -77.69 40.64
N ILE A 293 37.40 -77.13 41.67
CA ILE A 293 38.00 -76.94 43.00
C ILE A 293 38.33 -78.29 43.65
N ALA A 294 37.43 -79.27 43.55
CA ALA A 294 37.63 -80.60 44.09
C ALA A 294 38.80 -81.32 43.41
N GLN A 295 38.94 -81.17 42.08
CA GLN A 295 40.07 -81.71 41.32
C GLN A 295 41.39 -81.08 41.76
N MET A 296 41.45 -79.75 41.93
CA MET A 296 42.64 -79.06 42.45
C MET A 296 43.04 -79.54 43.85
N ARG A 297 42.07 -79.71 44.76
CA ARG A 297 42.29 -80.25 46.11
C ARG A 297 42.85 -81.68 46.08
N ARG A 298 42.37 -82.52 45.16
CA ARG A 298 42.86 -83.91 44.99
C ARG A 298 44.30 -83.91 44.47
N ALA A 299 44.58 -83.11 43.43
CA ALA A 299 45.91 -82.99 42.84
C ALA A 299 46.96 -82.51 43.85
N TRP A 300 46.63 -81.49 44.65
CA TRP A 300 47.52 -80.99 45.71
C TRP A 300 47.82 -82.07 46.76
N ARG A 301 46.81 -82.81 47.24
CA ARG A 301 47.02 -83.91 48.20
C ARG A 301 47.94 -85.00 47.65
N MET A 302 47.78 -85.36 46.38
CA MET A 302 48.65 -86.32 45.71
C MET A 302 50.11 -85.83 45.64
N GLN A 303 50.33 -84.54 45.39
CA GLN A 303 51.68 -83.95 45.40
C GLN A 303 52.34 -83.93 46.78
N GLN A 304 51.57 -83.72 47.85
CA GLN A 304 52.13 -83.75 49.20
C GLN A 304 52.51 -85.17 49.66
N LEU A 305 51.87 -86.21 49.11
CA LEU A 305 52.18 -87.62 49.40
C LEU A 305 53.41 -88.15 48.64
N GLN A 306 53.91 -87.41 47.64
CA GLN A 306 55.09 -87.77 46.84
C GLN A 306 56.38 -87.04 47.28
N LYS A 307 56.29 -86.19 48.31
CA LYS A 307 57.44 -85.56 48.99
C LYS A 307 57.73 -86.28 50.29
#